data_AF-A0A399PZE2-F1
#
_entry.id   AF-A0A399PZE2-F1
#
_cell.length_a   1.000
_cell.length_b   1.000
_cell.length_c   1.000
_cell.angle_alpha   90.00
_cell.angle_beta   90.00
_cell.angle_gamma   90.00
#
_symmetry.space_group_name_H-M   'P 1'
#
loop_
_entity.id
_entity.type
_entity.pdbx_description
1 polymer ?
#
loop_
_entity_poly.entity_id
_entity_poly.type
_entity_poly.pdbx_seq_one_letter_code
_entity_poly.pdbx_strand_id
1 'polypeptide(L)'
;LKKGQDLRLVDVDAKGHETSPPPRYTEASLVKTLEELGIGRPSTYAAIISTIVDRGYVTPRGTALVPNWIAFSVVRLLEEFFTELVQYDFTAGMEDDLDRIAEGSAERVDWLKGFYYGNDAHKGLRPTIDNLGEIDAKEINSLRIADDITLRIGKYGPYLEVHEEGAAADATPRRVNLPEDLAPDELTAAKARELIDAPVVTDRVIGINPANGKQVVAKDGRYGPYVTEVDPEPEAAPAAASDGVDPATGEVLESASTATTAAPAKKAPAKKPAAKKAAAVKPRTASIFKSMDLATVDLETALRLLDLPRVVGEDPETATPITAQNGKYGPYLKKGTDSRSLTSEEQIFEI
;
A
#
# COMPACT_ATOMS: atom_id res chain seq x y z
N LEU A 1 -32.28 -44.64 27.57
CA LEU A 1 -31.85 -44.55 28.99
C LEU A 1 -33.05 -44.22 29.87
N LYS A 2 -33.02 -44.56 31.17
CA LYS A 2 -34.02 -44.09 32.16
C LYS A 2 -33.33 -43.21 33.22
N LYS A 3 -34.06 -42.28 33.83
CA LYS A 3 -33.54 -41.46 34.95
C LYS A 3 -33.22 -42.38 36.14
N GLY A 4 -31.99 -42.31 36.65
CA GLY A 4 -31.50 -43.23 37.68
C GLY A 4 -31.03 -44.59 37.16
N GLN A 5 -30.78 -44.75 35.85
CA GLN A 5 -30.09 -45.90 35.30
C GLN A 5 -28.57 -45.71 35.42
N ASP A 6 -27.89 -46.61 36.13
CA ASP A 6 -26.43 -46.62 36.21
C ASP A 6 -25.79 -46.86 34.84
N LEU A 7 -24.67 -46.18 34.59
CA LEU A 7 -23.89 -46.29 33.37
C LEU A 7 -22.45 -46.66 33.69
N ARG A 8 -21.94 -47.68 33.00
CA ARG A 8 -20.53 -48.03 33.04
C ARG A 8 -19.76 -47.11 32.10
N LEU A 9 -18.75 -46.43 32.64
CA LEU A 9 -17.73 -45.72 31.87
C LEU A 9 -17.04 -46.71 30.90
N VAL A 10 -17.06 -46.39 29.61
CA VAL A 10 -16.44 -47.24 28.57
C VAL A 10 -14.99 -46.78 28.31
N ASP A 11 -14.80 -45.47 28.15
CA ASP A 11 -13.52 -44.83 27.87
C ASP A 11 -13.58 -43.35 28.31
N VAL A 12 -12.43 -42.69 28.49
CA VAL A 12 -12.28 -41.25 28.75
C VAL A 12 -11.07 -40.70 27.99
N ASP A 13 -11.34 -39.84 27.01
CA ASP A 13 -10.33 -39.13 26.22
C ASP A 13 -10.26 -37.65 26.67
N ALA A 14 -9.06 -37.18 27.00
CA ALA A 14 -8.82 -35.85 27.56
C ALA A 14 -8.40 -34.86 26.47
N LYS A 15 -9.39 -34.32 25.75
CA LYS A 15 -9.18 -33.43 24.60
C LYS A 15 -8.83 -32.00 25.03
N GLY A 16 -7.65 -31.55 24.63
CA GLY A 16 -7.30 -30.13 24.64
C GLY A 16 -8.06 -29.38 23.54
N HIS A 17 -8.45 -28.15 23.84
CA HIS A 17 -9.12 -27.24 22.91
C HIS A 17 -8.58 -25.82 23.11
N GLU A 18 -8.37 -25.09 22.02
CA GLU A 18 -8.02 -23.67 22.03
C GLU A 18 -9.20 -22.83 21.56
N THR A 19 -9.26 -21.57 21.99
CA THR A 19 -10.31 -20.63 21.58
C THR A 19 -9.96 -19.98 20.24
N SER A 20 -10.65 -20.37 19.17
CA SER A 20 -10.56 -19.69 17.88
C SER A 20 -10.99 -18.21 17.99
N PRO A 21 -10.35 -17.29 17.22
CA PRO A 21 -10.86 -15.93 17.09
C PRO A 21 -12.22 -15.91 16.36
N PRO A 22 -12.98 -14.80 16.45
CA PRO A 22 -14.19 -14.61 15.63
C PRO A 22 -13.88 -14.78 14.13
N PRO A 23 -14.74 -15.46 13.35
CA PRO A 23 -14.53 -15.63 11.92
C PRO A 23 -14.63 -14.28 11.19
N ARG A 24 -13.74 -14.05 10.21
CA ARG A 24 -13.88 -12.91 9.28
C ARG A 24 -15.18 -13.05 8.49
N TYR A 25 -15.79 -11.92 8.11
CA TYR A 25 -16.99 -11.92 7.30
C TYR A 25 -16.77 -12.62 5.95
N THR A 26 -17.69 -13.51 5.58
CA THR A 26 -18.00 -13.85 4.18
C THR A 26 -19.02 -12.85 3.63
N GLU A 27 -19.20 -12.80 2.30
CA GLU A 27 -20.26 -11.98 1.66
C GLU A 27 -21.63 -12.22 2.31
N ALA A 28 -22.06 -13.49 2.43
CA ALA A 28 -23.37 -13.83 2.98
C ALA A 28 -23.55 -13.36 4.44
N SER A 29 -22.51 -13.47 5.28
CA SER A 29 -22.55 -12.94 6.64
C SER A 29 -22.49 -11.42 6.70
N LEU A 30 -21.81 -10.75 5.76
CA LEU A 30 -21.77 -9.30 5.69
C LEU A 30 -23.14 -8.74 5.26
N VAL A 31 -23.78 -9.34 4.25
CA VAL A 31 -25.16 -9.01 3.87
C VAL A 31 -26.11 -9.19 5.06
N LYS A 32 -26.00 -10.31 5.78
CA LYS A 32 -26.82 -10.55 6.98
C LYS A 32 -26.61 -9.49 8.07
N THR A 33 -25.36 -9.07 8.33
CA THR A 33 -25.08 -8.01 9.31
C THR A 33 -25.51 -6.62 8.83
N LEU A 34 -25.42 -6.32 7.54
CA LEU A 34 -25.97 -5.09 6.96
C LEU A 34 -27.50 -5.05 7.12
N GLU A 35 -28.19 -6.17 6.84
CA GLU A 35 -29.64 -6.33 7.05
C GLU A 35 -30.02 -6.20 8.53
N GLU A 36 -29.28 -6.84 9.44
CA GLU A 36 -29.50 -6.75 10.91
C GLU A 36 -29.25 -5.34 11.49
N LEU A 37 -28.43 -4.52 10.82
CA LEU A 37 -28.18 -3.12 11.16
C LEU A 37 -29.08 -2.12 10.40
N GLY A 38 -29.93 -2.59 9.48
CA GLY A 38 -30.76 -1.71 8.63
C GLY A 38 -29.99 -0.91 7.57
N ILE A 39 -28.71 -1.24 7.32
CA ILE A 39 -27.81 -0.50 6.43
C ILE A 39 -27.93 -1.03 5.01
N GLY A 40 -28.49 -0.21 4.12
CA GLY A 40 -28.75 -0.58 2.74
C GLY A 40 -30.06 -1.36 2.57
N ARG A 41 -30.24 -1.94 1.38
CA ARG A 41 -31.48 -2.59 0.93
C ARG A 41 -31.12 -3.77 -0.02
N PRO A 42 -32.05 -4.70 -0.32
CA PRO A 42 -31.78 -5.85 -1.21
C PRO A 42 -31.25 -5.50 -2.61
N SER A 43 -31.49 -4.27 -3.08
CA SER A 43 -30.96 -3.73 -4.34
C SER A 43 -29.53 -3.20 -4.25
N THR A 44 -29.01 -2.90 -3.06
CA THR A 44 -27.69 -2.26 -2.88
C THR A 44 -26.62 -3.21 -2.35
N TYR A 45 -26.96 -4.27 -1.61
CA TYR A 45 -26.00 -5.19 -0.97
C TYR A 45 -24.88 -5.70 -1.90
N ALA A 46 -25.20 -6.19 -3.10
CA ALA A 46 -24.20 -6.68 -4.05
C ALA A 46 -23.28 -5.56 -4.58
N ALA A 47 -23.83 -4.35 -4.78
CA ALA A 47 -23.07 -3.18 -5.24
C ALA A 47 -22.20 -2.58 -4.13
N ILE A 48 -22.61 -2.69 -2.85
CA ILE A 48 -21.78 -2.33 -1.69
C ILE A 48 -20.54 -3.23 -1.66
N ILE A 49 -20.74 -4.55 -1.74
CA ILE A 49 -19.65 -5.55 -1.72
C ILE A 49 -18.71 -5.37 -2.91
N SER A 50 -19.23 -5.22 -4.15
CA SER A 50 -18.36 -4.97 -5.30
C SER A 50 -17.59 -3.66 -5.14
N THR A 51 -18.24 -2.57 -4.69
CA THR A 51 -17.60 -1.26 -4.54
C THR A 51 -16.44 -1.28 -3.53
N ILE A 52 -16.53 -2.01 -2.42
CA ILE A 52 -15.43 -2.08 -1.44
C ILE A 52 -14.26 -2.97 -1.90
N VAL A 53 -14.54 -3.97 -2.76
CA VAL A 53 -13.51 -4.81 -3.39
C VAL A 53 -12.84 -4.08 -4.56
N ASP A 54 -13.62 -3.51 -5.49
CA ASP A 54 -13.13 -2.79 -6.67
C ASP A 54 -12.27 -1.57 -6.32
N ARG A 55 -12.60 -0.89 -5.21
CA ARG A 55 -11.80 0.24 -4.68
C ARG A 55 -10.60 -0.22 -3.83
N GLY A 56 -10.44 -1.51 -3.61
CA GLY A 56 -9.31 -2.09 -2.88
C GLY A 56 -9.33 -1.83 -1.37
N TYR A 57 -10.50 -1.56 -0.77
CA TYR A 57 -10.63 -1.55 0.70
C TYR A 57 -10.64 -2.97 1.28
N VAL A 58 -11.13 -3.94 0.51
CA VAL A 58 -11.24 -5.35 0.89
C VAL A 58 -10.69 -6.24 -0.22
N THR A 59 -10.06 -7.35 0.14
CA THR A 59 -9.64 -8.41 -0.77
C THR A 59 -10.26 -9.75 -0.32
N PRO A 60 -10.98 -10.49 -1.20
CA PRO A 60 -11.40 -11.85 -0.91
C PRO A 60 -10.21 -12.82 -0.82
N ARG A 61 -10.08 -13.54 0.29
CA ARG A 61 -9.09 -14.62 0.51
C ARG A 61 -9.85 -15.93 0.77
N GLY A 62 -10.13 -16.66 -0.31
CA GLY A 62 -11.13 -17.74 -0.29
C GLY A 62 -12.55 -17.16 -0.19
N THR A 63 -13.36 -17.63 0.75
CA THR A 63 -14.69 -17.06 1.06
C THR A 63 -14.66 -15.89 2.04
N ALA A 64 -13.52 -15.61 2.66
CA ALA A 64 -13.37 -14.57 3.67
C ALA A 64 -12.98 -13.23 3.06
N LEU A 65 -13.63 -12.16 3.52
CA LEU A 65 -13.31 -10.77 3.21
C LEU A 65 -12.22 -10.29 4.17
N VAL A 66 -11.06 -9.92 3.64
CA VAL A 66 -9.93 -9.38 4.42
C VAL A 66 -9.81 -7.88 4.14
N PRO A 67 -9.84 -7.00 5.16
CA PRO A 67 -9.63 -5.57 4.94
C PRO A 67 -8.16 -5.31 4.56
N ASN A 68 -7.95 -4.52 3.51
CA ASN A 68 -6.62 -4.05 3.13
C ASN A 68 -6.21 -2.87 4.02
N TRP A 69 -4.91 -2.65 4.17
CA TRP A 69 -4.35 -1.59 5.02
C TRP A 69 -4.95 -0.20 4.78
N ILE A 70 -5.22 0.18 3.52
CA ILE A 70 -5.85 1.47 3.18
C ILE A 70 -7.25 1.67 3.80
N ALA A 71 -7.98 0.58 4.08
CA ALA A 71 -9.26 0.67 4.78
C ALA A 71 -9.08 1.15 6.22
N PHE A 72 -8.01 0.76 6.92
CA PHE A 72 -7.75 1.23 8.28
C PHE A 72 -7.47 2.75 8.31
N SER A 73 -6.67 3.27 7.36
CA SER A 73 -6.47 4.72 7.23
C SER A 73 -7.77 5.48 6.99
N VAL A 74 -8.65 4.95 6.12
CA VAL A 74 -9.90 5.63 5.73
C VAL A 74 -10.97 5.49 6.82
N VAL A 75 -11.11 4.33 7.45
CA VAL A 75 -12.02 4.12 8.59
C VAL A 75 -11.59 5.01 9.76
N ARG A 76 -10.31 4.99 10.16
CA ARG A 76 -9.81 5.89 11.22
C ARG A 76 -10.06 7.36 10.91
N LEU A 77 -9.78 7.81 9.69
CA LEU A 77 -10.05 9.19 9.27
C LEU A 77 -11.53 9.57 9.42
N LEU A 78 -12.45 8.65 9.10
CA LEU A 78 -13.89 8.88 9.22
C LEU A 78 -14.38 8.77 10.67
N GLU A 79 -13.85 7.85 11.48
CA GLU A 79 -14.16 7.73 12.90
C GLU A 79 -13.67 8.94 13.71
N GLU A 80 -12.46 9.44 13.40
CA GLU A 80 -11.79 10.52 14.14
C GLU A 80 -12.34 11.92 13.78
N PHE A 81 -12.72 12.15 12.51
CA PHE A 81 -13.16 13.48 12.03
C PHE A 81 -14.63 13.56 11.55
N PHE A 82 -15.26 12.44 11.23
CA PHE A 82 -16.61 12.37 10.66
C PHE A 82 -17.52 11.41 11.42
N THR A 83 -17.25 11.20 12.72
CA THR A 83 -17.78 10.12 13.57
C THR A 83 -19.29 9.89 13.40
N GLU A 84 -20.07 10.96 13.40
CA GLU A 84 -21.53 11.00 13.24
C GLU A 84 -21.99 10.32 11.93
N LEU A 85 -21.28 10.56 10.82
CA LEU A 85 -21.62 10.08 9.47
C LEU A 85 -21.27 8.62 9.20
N VAL A 86 -20.51 7.97 10.11
CA VAL A 86 -20.15 6.54 10.01
C VAL A 86 -20.72 5.69 11.15
N GLN A 87 -21.59 6.26 12.00
CA GLN A 87 -22.38 5.44 12.92
C GLN A 87 -23.39 4.58 12.16
N TYR A 88 -23.59 3.35 12.64
CA TYR A 88 -24.54 2.41 12.04
C TYR A 88 -25.97 2.95 12.11
N ASP A 89 -26.39 3.44 13.28
CA ASP A 89 -27.71 4.03 13.52
C ASP A 89 -28.01 5.25 12.62
N PHE A 90 -26.99 6.10 12.37
CA PHE A 90 -27.13 7.24 11.45
C PHE A 90 -27.34 6.77 10.00
N THR A 91 -26.59 5.75 9.58
CA THR A 91 -26.69 5.20 8.23
C THR A 91 -28.03 4.50 8.02
N ALA A 92 -28.52 3.75 9.01
CA ALA A 92 -29.85 3.12 8.97
C ALA A 92 -30.97 4.18 8.92
N GLY A 93 -30.91 5.19 9.80
CA GLY A 93 -31.88 6.29 9.81
C GLY A 93 -31.93 7.08 8.49
N MET A 94 -30.80 7.23 7.79
CA MET A 94 -30.76 7.83 6.46
C MET A 94 -31.49 7.00 5.40
N GLU A 95 -31.40 5.67 5.43
CA GLU A 95 -32.15 4.82 4.49
C GLU A 95 -33.65 4.90 4.77
N ASP A 96 -34.06 4.93 6.04
CA ASP A 96 -35.46 5.11 6.46
C ASP A 96 -36.00 6.52 6.11
N ASP A 97 -35.15 7.56 6.14
CA ASP A 97 -35.49 8.90 5.63
C ASP A 97 -35.74 8.89 4.12
N LEU A 98 -34.95 8.14 3.36
CA LEU A 98 -35.12 8.00 1.91
C LEU A 98 -36.41 7.23 1.55
N ASP A 99 -36.74 6.18 2.31
CA ASP A 99 -38.02 5.47 2.16
C ASP A 99 -39.21 6.39 2.49
N ARG A 100 -39.14 7.22 3.54
CA ARG A 100 -40.16 8.25 3.83
C ARG A 100 -40.31 9.29 2.72
N ILE A 101 -39.22 9.68 2.06
CA ILE A 101 -39.28 10.56 0.88
C ILE A 101 -39.94 9.83 -0.32
N ALA A 102 -39.68 8.53 -0.50
CA ALA A 102 -40.28 7.73 -1.57
C ALA A 102 -41.79 7.51 -1.37
N GLU A 103 -42.25 7.37 -0.12
CA GLU A 103 -43.67 7.35 0.26
C GLU A 103 -44.37 8.72 0.14
N GLY A 104 -43.61 9.80 0.04
CA GLY A 104 -44.14 11.17 0.08
C GLY A 104 -44.52 11.65 1.48
N SER A 105 -44.01 11.01 2.54
CA SER A 105 -44.20 11.44 3.94
C SER A 105 -43.11 12.39 4.44
N ALA A 106 -42.04 12.63 3.66
CA ALA A 106 -41.00 13.62 3.93
C ALA A 106 -40.57 14.41 2.67
N GLU A 107 -40.19 15.68 2.83
CA GLU A 107 -39.81 16.58 1.73
C GLU A 107 -38.31 16.53 1.42
N ARG A 108 -37.97 16.05 0.22
CA ARG A 108 -36.59 15.84 -0.25
C ARG A 108 -35.69 17.07 -0.10
N VAL A 109 -36.23 18.26 -0.38
CA VAL A 109 -35.45 19.51 -0.36
C VAL A 109 -35.08 19.92 1.07
N ASP A 110 -35.96 19.66 2.03
CA ASP A 110 -35.72 20.01 3.44
C ASP A 110 -34.86 18.95 4.14
N TRP A 111 -34.99 17.67 3.75
CA TRP A 111 -34.03 16.65 4.14
C TRP A 111 -32.60 16.98 3.69
N LEU A 112 -32.42 17.34 2.41
CA LEU A 112 -31.10 17.73 1.86
C LEU A 112 -30.51 18.98 2.55
N LYS A 113 -31.34 19.96 2.92
CA LYS A 113 -30.90 21.10 3.74
C LYS A 113 -30.44 20.64 5.11
N GLY A 114 -31.21 19.78 5.77
CA GLY A 114 -30.88 19.17 7.06
C GLY A 114 -29.52 18.48 6.99
N PHE A 115 -29.39 17.44 6.15
CA PHE A 115 -28.16 16.68 5.95
C PHE A 115 -26.93 17.57 5.72
N TYR A 116 -27.05 18.59 4.87
CA TYR A 116 -25.91 19.42 4.50
C TYR A 116 -25.58 20.54 5.50
N TYR A 117 -26.57 21.27 6.03
CA TYR A 117 -26.36 22.45 6.89
C TYR A 117 -26.52 22.18 8.40
N GLY A 118 -27.06 21.02 8.77
CA GLY A 118 -27.45 20.68 10.13
C GLY A 118 -28.95 20.87 10.40
N ASN A 119 -29.42 20.23 11.47
CA ASN A 119 -30.77 20.34 12.01
C ASN A 119 -30.73 20.10 13.53
N ASP A 120 -31.89 19.99 14.20
CA ASP A 120 -31.95 19.75 15.65
C ASP A 120 -31.45 18.37 16.10
N ALA A 121 -31.23 17.43 15.16
CA ALA A 121 -30.80 16.05 15.43
C ALA A 121 -29.30 15.82 15.19
N HIS A 122 -28.69 16.47 14.20
CA HIS A 122 -27.29 16.25 13.82
C HIS A 122 -26.61 17.54 13.31
N LYS A 123 -25.27 17.62 13.43
CA LYS A 123 -24.52 18.84 13.04
C LYS A 123 -24.51 19.09 11.53
N GLY A 124 -24.62 18.04 10.73
CA GLY A 124 -24.65 18.12 9.27
C GLY A 124 -23.27 18.25 8.63
N LEU A 125 -23.18 17.91 7.35
CA LEU A 125 -21.91 17.72 6.65
C LEU A 125 -21.06 19.00 6.58
N ARG A 126 -21.67 20.15 6.27
CA ARG A 126 -20.93 21.40 6.08
C ARG A 126 -20.29 21.90 7.39
N PRO A 127 -21.00 22.03 8.53
CA PRO A 127 -20.35 22.42 9.78
C PRO A 127 -19.20 21.50 10.20
N THR A 128 -19.28 20.20 9.91
CA THR A 128 -18.17 19.25 10.16
C THR A 128 -16.95 19.55 9.29
N ILE A 129 -17.14 19.82 7.98
CA ILE A 129 -16.05 20.22 7.08
C ILE A 129 -15.47 21.59 7.45
N ASP A 130 -16.32 22.57 7.76
CA ASP A 130 -15.91 23.95 8.10
C ASP A 130 -15.15 24.03 9.45
N ASN A 131 -15.19 22.97 10.28
CA ASN A 131 -14.48 22.87 11.57
C ASN A 131 -13.41 21.75 11.61
N LEU A 132 -13.02 21.18 10.45
CA LEU A 132 -12.20 19.98 10.34
C LEU A 132 -10.76 20.11 10.90
N GLY A 133 -10.23 21.34 10.99
CA GLY A 133 -8.87 21.62 11.46
C GLY A 133 -7.77 21.24 10.46
N GLU A 134 -6.53 21.12 10.93
CA GLU A 134 -5.42 20.52 10.18
C GLU A 134 -5.33 19.03 10.52
N ILE A 135 -5.46 18.16 9.50
CA ILE A 135 -5.33 16.71 9.65
C ILE A 135 -3.87 16.32 9.38
N ASP A 136 -3.18 15.72 10.36
CA ASP A 136 -1.89 15.10 10.09
C ASP A 136 -2.07 13.77 9.32
N ALA A 137 -1.97 13.86 8.00
CA ALA A 137 -2.00 12.72 7.10
C ALA A 137 -0.87 11.70 7.35
N LYS A 138 0.25 12.09 7.99
CA LYS A 138 1.29 11.15 8.44
C LYS A 138 0.81 10.35 9.64
N GLU A 139 0.18 10.99 10.63
CA GLU A 139 -0.33 10.33 11.83
C GLU A 139 -1.49 9.36 11.51
N ILE A 140 -2.47 9.79 10.70
CA ILE A 140 -3.61 8.94 10.32
C ILE A 140 -3.17 7.69 9.55
N ASN A 141 -2.13 7.79 8.72
CA ASN A 141 -1.54 6.67 8.01
C ASN A 141 -0.42 5.94 8.82
N SER A 142 -0.43 6.09 10.15
CA SER A 142 0.47 5.39 11.08
C SER A 142 -0.30 4.47 12.03
N LEU A 143 0.26 3.30 12.31
CA LEU A 143 -0.19 2.42 13.39
C LEU A 143 1.03 1.85 14.14
N ARG A 144 1.05 1.98 15.47
CA ARG A 144 2.16 1.52 16.32
C ARG A 144 2.04 0.01 16.55
N ILE A 145 3.07 -0.74 16.17
CA ILE A 145 3.14 -2.21 16.31
C ILE A 145 3.95 -2.61 17.55
N ALA A 146 5.01 -1.86 17.84
CA ALA A 146 5.85 -1.98 19.03
C ALA A 146 6.34 -0.58 19.46
N ASP A 147 7.27 -0.49 20.41
CA ASP A 147 7.87 0.79 20.81
C ASP A 147 8.84 1.32 19.75
N ASP A 148 9.53 0.39 19.09
CA ASP A 148 10.51 0.57 18.01
C ASP A 148 9.90 0.54 16.60
N ILE A 149 8.69 -0.02 16.43
CA ILE A 149 8.11 -0.37 15.12
C ILE A 149 6.78 0.38 14.87
N THR A 150 6.74 1.18 13.81
CA THR A 150 5.52 1.83 13.30
C THR A 150 5.19 1.34 11.89
N LEU A 151 4.01 0.74 11.71
CA LEU A 151 3.44 0.51 10.39
C LEU A 151 3.04 1.86 9.77
N ARG A 152 3.43 2.08 8.51
CA ARG A 152 2.99 3.21 7.68
C ARG A 152 2.28 2.74 6.42
N ILE A 153 1.21 3.44 6.06
CA ILE A 153 0.39 3.16 4.89
C ILE A 153 0.74 4.21 3.82
N GLY A 154 1.70 3.86 2.96
CA GLY A 154 2.22 4.76 1.94
C GLY A 154 1.48 4.68 0.60
N LYS A 155 1.72 5.67 -0.27
CA LYS A 155 1.24 5.71 -1.67
C LYS A 155 1.57 4.46 -2.50
N TYR A 156 2.54 3.67 -2.06
CA TYR A 156 3.06 2.52 -2.79
C TYR A 156 2.75 1.17 -2.11
N GLY A 157 2.31 1.18 -0.86
CA GLY A 157 2.02 -0.01 -0.06
C GLY A 157 2.22 0.23 1.44
N PRO A 158 1.88 -0.76 2.28
CA PRO A 158 2.28 -0.82 3.67
C PRO A 158 3.78 -1.06 3.82
N TYR A 159 4.42 -0.42 4.79
CA TYR A 159 5.80 -0.70 5.21
C TYR A 159 5.98 -0.42 6.70
N LEU A 160 6.87 -1.15 7.36
CA LEU A 160 7.32 -0.83 8.71
C LEU A 160 8.41 0.24 8.63
N GLU A 161 8.33 1.27 9.48
CA GLU A 161 9.48 2.07 9.91
C GLU A 161 9.96 1.55 11.26
N VAL A 162 11.26 1.27 11.33
CA VAL A 162 11.96 0.83 12.54
C VAL A 162 12.86 1.97 13.01
N HIS A 163 12.70 2.37 14.27
CA HIS A 163 13.56 3.34 14.93
C HIS A 163 14.62 2.59 15.75
N GLU A 164 15.88 2.66 15.30
CA GLU A 164 16.99 2.00 15.98
C GLU A 164 17.29 2.67 17.32
N GLU A 165 17.48 1.86 18.38
CA GLU A 165 17.66 2.36 19.74
C GLU A 165 19.01 3.09 19.88
N GLY A 166 18.95 4.38 20.20
CA GLY A 166 20.12 5.27 20.24
C GLY A 166 20.42 6.02 18.94
N ALA A 167 19.61 5.86 17.89
CA ALA A 167 19.70 6.72 16.69
C ALA A 167 19.38 8.19 17.02
N ALA A 168 19.96 9.11 16.24
CA ALA A 168 19.65 10.54 16.35
C ALA A 168 18.18 10.83 15.98
N ALA A 169 17.59 11.86 16.58
CA ALA A 169 16.16 12.18 16.41
C ALA A 169 15.77 12.58 14.97
N ASP A 170 16.75 12.90 14.14
CA ASP A 170 16.66 13.25 12.72
C ASP A 170 17.16 12.14 11.77
N ALA A 171 17.58 10.98 12.30
CA ALA A 171 17.99 9.83 11.50
C ALA A 171 16.81 9.26 10.69
N THR A 172 17.06 8.87 9.43
CA THR A 172 16.06 8.20 8.60
C THR A 172 15.82 6.77 9.12
N PRO A 173 14.59 6.41 9.55
CA PRO A 173 14.31 5.08 10.08
C PRO A 173 14.46 4.00 9.01
N ARG A 174 14.91 2.80 9.42
CA ARG A 174 15.01 1.63 8.54
C ARG A 174 13.61 1.24 8.06
N ARG A 175 13.46 0.97 6.77
CA ARG A 175 12.18 0.59 6.15
C ARG A 175 12.16 -0.86 5.72
N VAL A 176 11.05 -1.54 5.99
CA VAL A 176 10.80 -2.93 5.62
C VAL A 176 9.42 -3.03 4.98
N ASN A 177 9.34 -3.49 3.73
CA ASN A 177 8.06 -3.69 3.03
C ASN A 177 7.31 -4.88 3.67
N LEU A 178 5.97 -4.85 3.69
CA LEU A 178 5.18 -6.04 4.05
C LEU A 178 4.88 -6.88 2.78
N PRO A 179 4.78 -8.21 2.88
CA PRO A 179 4.23 -9.05 1.83
C PRO A 179 2.80 -8.62 1.44
N GLU A 180 2.44 -8.73 0.15
CA GLU A 180 1.11 -8.31 -0.35
C GLU A 180 -0.06 -9.16 0.20
N ASP A 181 0.21 -10.39 0.64
CA ASP A 181 -0.78 -11.38 1.08
C ASP A 181 -0.93 -11.48 2.61
N LEU A 182 -0.07 -10.78 3.37
CA LEU A 182 -0.10 -10.72 4.82
C LEU A 182 -1.35 -9.97 5.31
N ALA A 183 -2.24 -10.68 6.00
CA ALA A 183 -3.46 -10.08 6.55
C ALA A 183 -3.16 -9.21 7.78
N PRO A 184 -4.02 -8.21 8.10
CA PRO A 184 -3.76 -7.29 9.21
C PRO A 184 -3.61 -7.96 10.58
N ASP A 185 -4.37 -9.03 10.83
CA ASP A 185 -4.30 -9.82 12.06
C ASP A 185 -3.09 -10.78 12.12
N GLU A 186 -2.43 -11.04 10.99
CA GLU A 186 -1.18 -11.82 10.92
C GLU A 186 0.05 -10.97 11.27
N LEU A 187 -0.03 -9.62 11.19
CA LEU A 187 1.02 -8.68 11.58
C LEU A 187 1.09 -8.46 13.12
N THR A 188 1.48 -9.51 13.84
CA THR A 188 1.85 -9.40 15.25
C THR A 188 3.20 -8.70 15.43
N ALA A 189 3.49 -8.19 16.64
CA ALA A 189 4.83 -7.66 16.95
C ALA A 189 5.96 -8.70 16.82
N ALA A 190 5.64 -9.99 16.94
CA ALA A 190 6.58 -11.07 16.63
C ALA A 190 6.83 -11.21 15.12
N LYS A 191 5.76 -11.19 14.30
CA LYS A 191 5.86 -11.24 12.84
C LYS A 191 6.55 -9.99 12.27
N ALA A 192 6.34 -8.83 12.88
CA ALA A 192 7.04 -7.60 12.52
C ALA A 192 8.55 -7.74 12.74
N ARG A 193 9.00 -8.29 13.88
CA ARG A 193 10.43 -8.57 14.11
C ARG A 193 10.98 -9.63 13.17
N GLU A 194 10.24 -10.70 12.89
CA GLU A 194 10.61 -11.71 11.88
C GLU A 194 10.90 -11.08 10.50
N LEU A 195 10.10 -10.09 10.06
CA LEU A 195 10.32 -9.35 8.81
C LEU A 195 11.50 -8.36 8.87
N ILE A 196 11.88 -7.89 10.07
CA ILE A 196 13.00 -6.96 10.29
C ILE A 196 14.33 -7.70 10.42
N ASP A 197 14.32 -8.88 11.04
CA ASP A 197 15.47 -9.77 11.22
C ASP A 197 15.69 -10.67 9.98
N ALA A 198 14.69 -10.80 9.10
CA ALA A 198 14.85 -11.40 7.79
C ALA A 198 16.01 -10.74 7.03
N PRO A 199 16.85 -11.53 6.32
CA PRO A 199 17.94 -10.98 5.51
C PRO A 199 17.39 -9.94 4.53
N VAL A 200 17.89 -8.71 4.63
CA VAL A 200 17.63 -7.69 3.60
C VAL A 200 18.08 -8.28 2.27
N VAL A 201 17.18 -8.38 1.30
CA VAL A 201 17.52 -8.90 -0.02
C VAL A 201 18.29 -7.83 -0.79
N THR A 202 19.58 -7.73 -0.44
CA THR A 202 20.54 -6.79 -0.99
C THR A 202 20.65 -6.99 -2.50
N ASP A 203 20.46 -5.90 -3.25
CA ASP A 203 20.89 -5.64 -4.63
C ASP A 203 21.67 -6.80 -5.30
N ARG A 204 20.95 -7.83 -5.75
CA ARG A 204 21.53 -9.03 -6.33
C ARG A 204 21.93 -8.72 -7.77
N VAL A 205 23.23 -8.51 -7.99
CA VAL A 205 23.82 -8.43 -9.33
C VAL A 205 23.54 -9.75 -10.06
N ILE A 206 22.73 -9.70 -11.12
CA ILE A 206 22.38 -10.86 -11.94
C ILE A 206 23.43 -11.06 -13.04
N GLY A 207 23.97 -9.96 -13.57
CA GLY A 207 25.00 -9.97 -14.60
C GLY A 207 25.14 -8.64 -15.31
N ILE A 208 25.69 -8.67 -16.52
CA ILE A 208 25.85 -7.50 -17.41
C ILE A 208 25.02 -7.77 -18.68
N ASN A 209 24.21 -6.79 -19.09
CA ASN A 209 23.45 -6.86 -20.33
C ASN A 209 24.42 -6.77 -21.54
N PRO A 210 24.52 -7.82 -22.38
CA PRO A 210 25.47 -7.86 -23.48
C PRO A 210 25.18 -6.85 -24.61
N ALA A 211 23.95 -6.32 -24.68
CA ALA A 211 23.54 -5.38 -25.73
C ALA A 211 23.91 -3.92 -25.44
N ASN A 212 24.13 -3.55 -24.16
CA ASN A 212 24.41 -2.16 -23.76
C ASN A 212 25.49 -1.98 -22.67
N GLY A 213 26.04 -3.07 -22.12
CA GLY A 213 27.09 -3.04 -21.10
C GLY A 213 26.64 -2.60 -19.70
N LYS A 214 25.33 -2.39 -19.47
CA LYS A 214 24.79 -2.03 -18.16
C LYS A 214 24.71 -3.24 -17.23
N GLN A 215 24.89 -3.01 -15.94
CA GLN A 215 24.77 -4.03 -14.92
C GLN A 215 23.28 -4.24 -14.60
N VAL A 216 22.82 -5.50 -14.59
CA VAL A 216 21.44 -5.87 -14.27
C VAL A 216 21.38 -6.30 -12.82
N VAL A 217 20.56 -5.61 -12.03
CA VAL A 217 20.46 -5.81 -10.57
C VAL A 217 19.01 -6.10 -10.19
N ALA A 218 18.82 -7.19 -9.46
CA ALA A 218 17.56 -7.56 -8.82
C ALA A 218 17.47 -6.89 -7.44
N LYS A 219 16.36 -6.22 -7.14
CA LYS A 219 16.14 -5.50 -5.88
C LYS A 219 14.75 -5.79 -5.34
N ASP A 220 14.58 -5.87 -4.02
CA ASP A 220 13.24 -5.70 -3.45
C ASP A 220 12.85 -4.21 -3.47
N GLY A 221 11.64 -3.95 -3.93
CA GLY A 221 11.15 -2.60 -4.17
C GLY A 221 9.91 -2.28 -3.35
N ARG A 222 9.60 -0.97 -3.28
CA ARG A 222 8.34 -0.42 -2.71
C ARG A 222 7.04 -0.94 -3.36
N TYR A 223 7.15 -1.84 -4.34
CA TYR A 223 6.09 -2.46 -5.12
C TYR A 223 6.31 -3.99 -5.24
N GLY A 224 7.13 -4.57 -4.36
CA GLY A 224 7.70 -5.90 -4.52
C GLY A 224 8.95 -5.96 -5.43
N PRO A 225 9.45 -7.18 -5.72
CA PRO A 225 10.69 -7.41 -6.44
C PRO A 225 10.73 -6.86 -7.87
N TYR A 226 11.87 -6.29 -8.26
CA TYR A 226 12.08 -5.74 -9.60
C TYR A 226 13.53 -5.90 -10.07
N VAL A 227 13.71 -5.94 -11.38
CA VAL A 227 15.02 -5.82 -12.04
C VAL A 227 15.22 -4.40 -12.57
N THR A 228 16.44 -3.89 -12.44
CA THR A 228 16.85 -2.59 -12.97
C THR A 228 18.19 -2.70 -13.67
N GLU A 229 18.34 -1.99 -14.77
CA GLU A 229 19.66 -1.65 -15.29
C GLU A 229 20.25 -0.51 -14.45
N VAL A 230 21.52 -0.63 -14.09
CA VAL A 230 22.34 0.49 -13.61
C VAL A 230 23.56 0.66 -14.52
N ASP A 231 24.02 1.88 -14.68
CA ASP A 231 25.36 2.10 -15.23
C ASP A 231 26.39 1.51 -14.26
N PRO A 232 27.38 0.74 -14.73
CA PRO A 232 28.35 0.12 -13.83
C PRO A 232 29.15 1.24 -13.14
N GLU A 233 29.09 1.28 -11.81
CA GLU A 233 29.98 2.15 -11.05
C GLU A 233 31.43 1.72 -11.31
N PRO A 234 32.36 2.66 -11.57
CA PRO A 234 33.77 2.31 -11.69
C PRO A 234 34.22 1.72 -10.36
N GLU A 235 34.74 0.50 -10.40
CA GLU A 235 35.11 -0.31 -9.23
C GLU A 235 35.88 0.54 -8.20
N ALA A 236 35.22 0.86 -7.09
CA ALA A 236 35.80 1.69 -6.06
C ALA A 236 37.01 0.95 -5.47
N ALA A 237 38.20 1.49 -5.70
CA ALA A 237 39.45 0.88 -5.26
C ALA A 237 39.35 0.52 -3.76
N PRO A 238 39.78 -0.71 -3.37
CA PRO A 238 39.49 -1.26 -2.05
C PRO A 238 39.92 -0.29 -0.95
N ALA A 239 39.00 -0.03 -0.01
CA ALA A 239 39.11 1.05 0.97
C ALA A 239 40.47 1.04 1.68
N ALA A 240 41.32 2.01 1.33
CA ALA A 240 42.60 2.20 1.99
C ALA A 240 42.34 2.51 3.46
N ALA A 241 42.97 1.74 4.35
CA ALA A 241 42.78 1.88 5.78
C ALA A 241 43.15 3.31 6.25
N SER A 242 42.36 3.83 7.18
CA SER A 242 42.63 5.10 7.84
C SER A 242 43.80 4.96 8.83
N ASP A 243 45.03 5.18 8.36
CA ASP A 243 46.16 5.73 9.12
C ASP A 243 47.38 5.89 8.19
N GLY A 244 47.95 7.11 8.10
CA GLY A 244 49.12 7.34 7.23
C GLY A 244 49.34 8.79 6.76
N VAL A 245 49.91 9.61 7.66
CA VAL A 245 50.54 10.93 7.45
C VAL A 245 51.00 11.24 6.01
N ASP A 246 50.60 12.41 5.47
CA ASP A 246 51.20 13.00 4.27
C ASP A 246 52.64 13.50 4.57
N PRO A 247 53.68 13.02 3.86
CA PRO A 247 55.07 13.35 4.14
C PRO A 247 55.59 14.64 3.46
N ALA A 248 54.77 15.37 2.69
CA ALA A 248 55.25 16.47 1.83
C ALA A 248 55.33 17.84 2.51
N THR A 249 54.35 18.22 3.33
CA THR A 249 54.28 19.56 3.97
C THR A 249 53.68 19.50 5.37
N GLY A 250 54.53 19.35 6.38
CA GLY A 250 54.10 19.38 7.78
C GLY A 250 54.00 20.79 8.36
N GLU A 251 52.80 21.36 8.42
CA GLU A 251 52.44 22.38 9.41
C GLU A 251 50.92 22.38 9.67
N VAL A 252 50.51 22.78 10.88
CA VAL A 252 49.11 22.78 11.33
C VAL A 252 48.63 24.20 11.64
N LEU A 253 47.38 24.51 11.26
CA LEU A 253 46.65 25.68 11.76
C LEU A 253 45.21 25.30 12.11
N GLU A 254 44.83 25.55 13.36
CA GLU A 254 43.51 25.23 13.91
C GLU A 254 42.53 26.42 13.89
N SER A 255 41.29 26.14 13.51
CA SER A 255 40.05 26.62 14.18
C SER A 255 39.58 28.09 14.06
N ALA A 256 38.32 28.28 14.51
CA ALA A 256 37.54 29.52 14.76
C ALA A 256 37.21 30.42 13.53
N SER A 257 35.94 30.72 13.18
CA SER A 257 34.82 31.33 13.93
C SER A 257 35.05 32.84 14.19
N THR A 258 34.14 33.79 13.91
CA THR A 258 32.70 33.89 14.29
C THR A 258 31.81 34.72 13.31
N ALA A 259 30.52 34.90 13.67
CA ALA A 259 29.44 35.71 13.05
C ALA A 259 29.78 37.23 12.82
N THR A 260 28.97 38.13 12.23
CA THR A 260 27.48 38.36 12.25
C THR A 260 27.10 39.33 11.04
N THR A 261 25.92 39.90 10.70
CA THR A 261 24.64 40.29 11.39
C THR A 261 23.48 40.59 10.39
N ALA A 262 22.22 40.22 10.74
CA ALA A 262 20.88 40.81 10.38
C ALA A 262 20.43 41.13 8.90
N ALA A 263 19.10 41.25 8.73
CA ALA A 263 18.36 41.61 7.49
C ALA A 263 17.60 42.96 7.66
N PRO A 264 16.89 43.57 6.65
CA PRO A 264 15.63 43.02 6.08
C PRO A 264 15.24 43.34 4.59
N ALA A 265 14.33 42.51 4.08
CA ALA A 265 13.39 42.59 2.93
C ALA A 265 13.32 43.79 1.93
N LYS A 266 13.22 43.45 0.61
CA LYS A 266 12.25 44.04 -0.36
C LYS A 266 12.04 43.19 -1.65
N LYS A 267 11.13 43.62 -2.53
CA LYS A 267 10.49 42.85 -3.63
C LYS A 267 11.39 42.47 -4.84
N ALA A 268 10.96 41.45 -5.57
CA ALA A 268 11.56 40.90 -6.80
C ALA A 268 11.44 41.81 -8.05
N PRO A 269 12.12 41.43 -9.15
CA PRO A 269 11.38 41.02 -10.34
C PRO A 269 11.80 39.62 -10.88
N ALA A 270 10.99 39.06 -11.78
CA ALA A 270 11.12 37.69 -12.28
C ALA A 270 12.33 37.46 -13.21
N LYS A 271 12.94 36.26 -13.14
CA LYS A 271 13.92 35.76 -14.11
C LYS A 271 13.29 34.74 -15.06
N LYS A 272 13.71 34.78 -16.34
CA LYS A 272 13.32 33.82 -17.39
C LYS A 272 13.57 32.36 -16.96
N PRO A 273 12.74 31.39 -17.40
CA PRO A 273 13.04 29.97 -17.21
C PRO A 273 14.37 29.61 -17.89
N ALA A 274 15.21 28.86 -17.17
CA ALA A 274 16.45 28.32 -17.72
C ALA A 274 16.14 27.23 -18.77
N ALA A 275 17.06 27.04 -19.73
CA ALA A 275 16.90 26.02 -20.77
C ALA A 275 16.80 24.62 -20.17
N LYS A 276 16.00 23.74 -20.79
CA LYS A 276 15.95 22.32 -20.43
C LYS A 276 17.36 21.72 -20.55
N LYS A 277 17.93 21.24 -19.43
CA LYS A 277 18.95 20.19 -19.49
C LYS A 277 18.38 19.01 -20.29
N ALA A 278 19.21 18.36 -21.10
CA ALA A 278 18.83 17.11 -21.74
C ALA A 278 18.37 16.11 -20.67
N ALA A 279 17.29 15.38 -20.94
CA ALA A 279 16.80 14.39 -20.00
C ALA A 279 17.82 13.26 -19.89
N ALA A 280 18.31 12.98 -18.68
CA ALA A 280 19.04 11.75 -18.42
C ALA A 280 18.15 10.56 -18.78
N VAL A 281 18.69 9.60 -19.53
CA VAL A 281 17.98 8.36 -19.87
C VAL A 281 17.68 7.66 -18.55
N LYS A 282 16.39 7.49 -18.24
CA LYS A 282 15.99 6.77 -17.03
C LYS A 282 16.47 5.32 -17.13
N PRO A 283 16.95 4.70 -16.04
CA PRO A 283 17.27 3.29 -16.03
C PRO A 283 16.05 2.47 -16.45
N ARG A 284 16.26 1.40 -17.23
CA ARG A 284 15.19 0.45 -17.55
C ARG A 284 14.86 -0.35 -16.29
N THR A 285 13.58 -0.49 -15.99
CA THR A 285 13.08 -1.17 -14.79
C THR A 285 11.88 -2.03 -15.15
N ALA A 286 11.85 -3.27 -14.67
CA ALA A 286 10.70 -4.17 -14.82
C ALA A 286 10.43 -4.93 -13.52
N SER A 287 9.15 -5.08 -13.16
CA SER A 287 8.75 -5.93 -12.03
C SER A 287 9.05 -7.39 -12.36
N ILE A 288 9.54 -8.13 -11.36
CA ILE A 288 9.64 -9.58 -11.42
C ILE A 288 8.22 -10.17 -11.33
N PHE A 289 8.02 -11.34 -11.93
CA PHE A 289 6.73 -12.04 -11.97
C PHE A 289 6.37 -12.66 -10.62
N LYS A 290 5.07 -12.83 -10.33
CA LYS A 290 4.61 -13.32 -9.01
C LYS A 290 4.96 -14.79 -8.77
N SER A 291 5.21 -15.55 -9.83
CA SER A 291 5.74 -16.92 -9.79
C SER A 291 7.26 -17.01 -9.57
N MET A 292 8.00 -15.91 -9.64
CA MET A 292 9.47 -15.91 -9.64
C MET A 292 10.07 -15.43 -8.31
N ASP A 293 11.14 -16.08 -7.87
CA ASP A 293 11.90 -15.70 -6.68
C ASP A 293 13.11 -14.81 -7.04
N LEU A 294 13.18 -13.65 -6.39
CA LEU A 294 14.26 -12.66 -6.47
C LEU A 294 15.66 -13.27 -6.25
N ALA A 295 15.78 -14.32 -5.44
CA ALA A 295 17.04 -15.03 -5.20
C ALA A 295 17.46 -15.97 -6.36
N THR A 296 16.53 -16.38 -7.24
CA THR A 296 16.78 -17.38 -8.30
C THR A 296 16.72 -16.85 -9.73
N VAL A 297 16.02 -15.74 -10.00
CA VAL A 297 15.93 -15.13 -11.36
C VAL A 297 17.30 -15.02 -12.03
N ASP A 298 17.39 -15.41 -13.31
CA ASP A 298 18.62 -15.39 -14.11
C ASP A 298 18.70 -14.18 -15.06
N LEU A 299 19.84 -14.06 -15.75
CA LEU A 299 20.10 -12.93 -16.64
C LEU A 299 19.20 -12.94 -17.89
N GLU A 300 18.88 -14.11 -18.45
CA GLU A 300 18.00 -14.19 -19.63
C GLU A 300 16.58 -13.71 -19.29
N THR A 301 16.03 -14.21 -18.18
CA THR A 301 14.71 -13.82 -17.69
C THR A 301 14.69 -12.33 -17.33
N ALA A 302 15.72 -11.82 -16.65
CA ALA A 302 15.82 -10.41 -16.32
C ALA A 302 15.85 -9.49 -17.57
N LEU A 303 16.55 -9.89 -18.63
CA LEU A 303 16.56 -9.16 -19.90
C LEU A 303 15.19 -9.20 -20.59
N ARG A 304 14.53 -10.38 -20.63
CA ARG A 304 13.16 -10.54 -21.16
C ARG A 304 12.14 -9.68 -20.42
N LEU A 305 12.27 -9.52 -19.10
CA LEU A 305 11.46 -8.61 -18.30
C LEU A 305 11.74 -7.14 -18.65
N LEU A 306 13.00 -6.73 -18.79
CA LEU A 306 13.40 -5.35 -19.12
C LEU A 306 12.94 -4.91 -20.52
N ASP A 307 12.72 -5.85 -21.44
CA ASP A 307 12.16 -5.61 -22.78
C ASP A 307 10.62 -5.52 -22.84
N LEU A 308 9.92 -5.58 -21.69
CA LEU A 308 8.50 -5.21 -21.62
C LEU A 308 8.33 -3.67 -21.61
N PRO A 309 7.33 -3.09 -22.32
CA PRO A 309 6.26 -3.76 -23.08
C PRO A 309 6.71 -4.38 -24.41
N ARG A 310 6.42 -5.68 -24.62
CA ARG A 310 6.61 -6.33 -25.92
C ARG A 310 5.47 -5.95 -26.85
N VAL A 311 5.76 -5.50 -28.07
CA VAL A 311 4.73 -5.40 -29.13
C VAL A 311 4.47 -6.80 -29.67
N VAL A 312 3.22 -7.25 -29.62
CA VAL A 312 2.77 -8.56 -30.14
C VAL A 312 2.43 -8.46 -31.62
N GLY A 313 1.80 -7.35 -32.03
CA GLY A 313 1.44 -7.05 -33.40
C GLY A 313 0.69 -5.72 -33.50
N GLU A 314 0.20 -5.40 -34.69
CA GLU A 314 -0.70 -4.28 -34.93
C GLU A 314 -2.11 -4.78 -35.23
N ASP A 315 -3.11 -4.06 -34.73
CA ASP A 315 -4.50 -4.37 -35.01
C ASP A 315 -4.87 -4.10 -36.48
N PRO A 316 -5.47 -5.07 -37.21
CA PRO A 316 -5.72 -4.93 -38.65
C PRO A 316 -6.81 -3.92 -39.02
N GLU A 317 -7.66 -3.50 -38.07
CA GLU A 317 -8.72 -2.50 -38.31
C GLU A 317 -8.26 -1.09 -37.94
N THR A 318 -7.52 -0.94 -36.83
CA THR A 318 -7.15 0.38 -36.27
C THR A 318 -5.66 0.72 -36.37
N ALA A 319 -4.83 -0.13 -36.98
CA ALA A 319 -3.37 -0.01 -37.08
C ALA A 319 -2.70 0.35 -35.74
N THR A 320 -3.29 -0.11 -34.63
CA THR A 320 -2.87 0.26 -33.28
C THR A 320 -2.00 -0.86 -32.71
N PRO A 321 -0.79 -0.56 -32.19
CA PRO A 321 0.07 -1.60 -31.64
C PRO A 321 -0.56 -2.21 -30.38
N ILE A 322 -0.59 -3.55 -30.36
CA ILE A 322 -1.00 -4.37 -29.22
C ILE A 322 0.26 -4.73 -28.44
N THR A 323 0.27 -4.43 -27.15
CA THR A 323 1.44 -4.68 -26.28
C THR A 323 1.11 -5.64 -25.14
N ALA A 324 2.02 -6.58 -24.87
CA ALA A 324 2.00 -7.43 -23.69
C ALA A 324 2.79 -6.79 -22.54
N GLN A 325 2.21 -6.77 -21.35
CA GLN A 325 2.72 -6.09 -20.15
C GLN A 325 2.39 -6.92 -18.91
N ASN A 326 3.20 -6.82 -17.85
CA ASN A 326 2.82 -7.27 -16.52
C ASN A 326 2.43 -6.07 -15.64
N GLY A 327 1.51 -6.26 -14.71
CA GLY A 327 1.07 -5.23 -13.76
C GLY A 327 0.67 -5.82 -12.42
N LYS A 328 0.17 -4.97 -11.50
CA LYS A 328 -0.23 -5.40 -10.14
C LYS A 328 -1.19 -6.60 -10.14
N TYR A 329 -2.10 -6.64 -11.09
CA TYR A 329 -3.13 -7.69 -11.23
C TYR A 329 -2.69 -8.83 -12.16
N GLY A 330 -1.39 -8.97 -12.41
CA GLY A 330 -0.81 -9.97 -13.30
C GLY A 330 -0.72 -9.54 -14.77
N PRO A 331 -0.60 -10.51 -15.69
CA PRO A 331 -0.26 -10.29 -17.08
C PRO A 331 -1.45 -9.78 -17.90
N TYR A 332 -1.22 -8.86 -18.84
CA TYR A 332 -2.27 -8.31 -19.71
C TYR A 332 -1.78 -7.87 -21.09
N LEU A 333 -2.70 -7.91 -22.07
CA LEU A 333 -2.57 -7.23 -23.35
C LEU A 333 -3.22 -5.83 -23.30
N LYS A 334 -2.67 -4.89 -24.05
CA LYS A 334 -3.19 -3.52 -24.19
C LYS A 334 -3.19 -3.04 -25.65
N LYS A 335 -4.36 -2.62 -26.13
CA LYS A 335 -4.62 -1.98 -27.44
C LYS A 335 -5.08 -0.54 -27.20
N GLY A 336 -4.17 0.42 -27.29
CA GLY A 336 -4.47 1.83 -27.03
C GLY A 336 -4.95 2.08 -25.59
N THR A 337 -6.25 2.35 -25.41
CA THR A 337 -6.90 2.49 -24.09
C THR A 337 -7.53 1.21 -23.55
N ASP A 338 -7.76 0.20 -24.39
CA ASP A 338 -8.40 -1.05 -23.96
C ASP A 338 -7.38 -2.10 -23.50
N SER A 339 -7.75 -2.96 -22.56
CA SER A 339 -6.88 -3.99 -21.97
C SER A 339 -7.61 -5.26 -21.56
N ARG A 340 -6.96 -6.42 -21.73
CA ARG A 340 -7.48 -7.74 -21.32
C ARG A 340 -6.39 -8.53 -20.61
N SER A 341 -6.73 -9.15 -19.49
CA SER A 341 -5.83 -10.04 -18.75
C SER A 341 -5.49 -11.29 -19.56
N LEU A 342 -4.28 -11.80 -19.37
CA LEU A 342 -3.82 -13.12 -19.80
C LEU A 342 -4.02 -14.13 -18.67
N THR A 343 -3.95 -15.44 -18.96
CA THR A 343 -4.23 -16.49 -17.95
C THR A 343 -2.98 -17.02 -17.26
N SER A 344 -1.79 -16.84 -17.84
CA SER A 344 -0.51 -17.12 -17.19
C SER A 344 0.55 -16.10 -17.57
N GLU A 345 1.61 -16.00 -16.76
CA GLU A 345 2.67 -15.01 -16.95
C GLU A 345 3.57 -15.38 -18.17
N GLU A 346 3.67 -16.66 -18.55
CA GLU A 346 4.42 -17.09 -19.74
C GLU A 346 3.83 -16.54 -21.04
N GLN A 347 2.50 -16.41 -21.11
CA GLN A 347 1.79 -15.91 -22.29
C GLN A 347 2.22 -14.51 -22.72
N ILE A 348 2.80 -13.69 -21.82
CA ILE A 348 3.40 -12.40 -22.19
C ILE A 348 4.45 -12.55 -23.29
N PHE A 349 5.20 -13.66 -23.30
CA PHE A 349 6.30 -13.91 -24.24
C PHE A 349 5.91 -14.78 -25.43
N GLU A 350 4.91 -15.66 -25.28
CA GLU A 350 4.57 -16.68 -26.29
C GLU A 350 3.41 -16.30 -27.23
N ILE A 351 2.63 -15.25 -26.90
CA ILE A 351 1.48 -14.78 -27.69
C ILE A 351 1.84 -13.91 -28.91
#